data_AF-A0A968UGU1-F1
#
_entry.id   AF-A0A968UGU1-F1
#
_cell.length_a   1.000
_cell.length_b   1.000
_cell.length_c   1.000
_cell.angle_alpha   90.00
_cell.angle_beta   90.00
_cell.angle_gamma   90.00
#
_symmetry.space_group_name_H-M   'P 1'
#
loop_
_entity.id
_entity.type
_entity.pdbx_description
1 polymer ?
#
loop_
_entity_poly.entity_id
_entity_poly.type
_entity_poly.pdbx_seq_one_letter_code
_entity_poly.pdbx_strand_id
1 'polypeptide(L)'
;MRHKGTELQRDKGTEYLLVILHHLIVDMVSWRILIEDIETAYNQALSGQAIKLPEKTDSFKHWAEKIRSYADSRKLHEETAYWLAAQSDSCPKLPQDFESLGNLVKDSRIITRRLSRQETQELLGSTADTMTINDILLTALARTLKQWHGSNKTRIMMEGHGRESLFDDVNIGRTVGWFTSIYPMTLTLANTSDIGEQIRYIRELLKKIPSNGIGYAI
;
A
#
# COMPACT_ATOMS: atom_id res chain seq x y z
N MET A 1 -24.00 -15.35 13.44
CA MET A 1 -24.54 -13.98 13.34
C MET A 1 -24.52 -13.55 11.88
N ARG A 2 -25.69 -13.29 11.29
CA ARG A 2 -25.83 -12.87 9.89
C ARG A 2 -25.16 -11.49 9.71
N HIS A 3 -24.31 -11.36 8.70
CA HIS A 3 -23.87 -10.06 8.20
C HIS A 3 -25.11 -9.26 7.84
N LYS A 4 -25.44 -8.22 8.60
CA LYS A 4 -26.22 -7.11 8.06
C LYS A 4 -25.31 -6.46 7.04
N GLY A 5 -25.50 -6.80 5.76
CA GLY A 5 -24.97 -5.98 4.68
C GLY A 5 -25.41 -4.54 4.96
N THR A 6 -24.50 -3.60 4.76
CA THR A 6 -24.84 -2.18 4.84
C THR A 6 -25.86 -1.92 3.73
N GLU A 7 -27.13 -2.01 4.08
CA GLU A 7 -28.24 -1.65 3.21
C GLU A 7 -28.10 -0.14 2.99
N LEU A 8 -27.67 0.25 1.79
CA LEU A 8 -27.66 1.65 1.39
C LEU A 8 -29.10 2.14 1.51
N GLN A 9 -29.40 2.87 2.59
CA GLN A 9 -30.68 3.56 2.73
C GLN A 9 -30.75 4.58 1.60
N ARG A 10 -31.58 4.29 0.59
CA ARG A 10 -31.82 5.20 -0.52
C ARG A 10 -32.64 6.37 0.00
N ASP A 11 -31.96 7.43 0.40
CA ASP A 11 -32.61 8.71 0.67
C ASP A 11 -33.28 9.23 -0.61
N LYS A 12 -34.56 9.64 -0.50
CA LYS A 12 -35.30 10.21 -1.62
C LYS A 12 -34.56 11.45 -2.14
N GLY A 13 -34.22 11.44 -3.43
CA GLY A 13 -33.53 12.55 -4.11
C GLY A 13 -32.02 12.39 -4.25
N THR A 14 -31.43 11.29 -3.78
CA THR A 14 -30.00 10.99 -4.00
C THR A 14 -29.84 9.96 -5.11
N GLU A 15 -29.02 10.28 -6.11
CA GLU A 15 -28.59 9.34 -7.15
C GLU A 15 -27.25 8.71 -6.76
N TYR A 16 -27.07 7.43 -7.09
CA TYR A 16 -25.88 6.67 -6.75
C TYR A 16 -25.24 6.08 -8.01
N LEU A 17 -23.94 6.32 -8.18
CA LEU A 17 -23.12 5.69 -9.21
C LEU A 17 -22.22 4.63 -8.57
N LEU A 18 -22.34 3.38 -9.01
CA LEU A 18 -21.47 2.28 -8.60
C LEU A 18 -20.53 1.92 -9.75
N VAL A 19 -19.23 2.03 -9.52
CA VAL A 19 -18.18 1.63 -10.47
C VAL A 19 -17.43 0.44 -9.90
N ILE A 20 -17.39 -0.67 -10.65
CA ILE A 20 -16.66 -1.88 -10.27
C ILE A 20 -15.66 -2.19 -11.38
N LEU A 21 -14.40 -2.33 -10.99
CA LEU A 21 -13.30 -2.71 -11.87
C LEU A 21 -12.60 -3.93 -11.28
N HIS A 22 -12.19 -4.86 -12.14
CA HIS A 22 -11.40 -6.00 -11.70
C HIS A 22 -10.01 -5.54 -11.25
N HIS A 23 -9.49 -6.05 -10.12
CA HIS A 23 -8.24 -5.58 -9.53
C HIS A 23 -7.02 -5.74 -10.45
N LEU A 24 -7.08 -6.66 -11.43
CA LEU A 24 -6.03 -6.84 -12.46
C LEU A 24 -5.75 -5.58 -13.31
N ILE A 25 -6.67 -4.61 -13.35
CA ILE A 25 -6.54 -3.42 -14.21
C ILE A 25 -6.56 -2.11 -13.42
N VAL A 26 -6.56 -2.17 -12.08
CA VAL A 26 -6.71 -0.98 -11.24
C VAL A 26 -5.97 -1.14 -9.92
N ASP A 27 -5.41 -0.04 -9.42
CA ASP A 27 -4.84 0.10 -8.09
C ASP A 27 -5.36 1.39 -7.42
N MET A 28 -4.91 1.68 -6.19
CA MET A 28 -5.34 2.86 -5.45
C MET A 28 -4.99 4.18 -6.16
N VAL A 29 -3.86 4.24 -6.87
CA VAL A 29 -3.44 5.43 -7.64
C VAL A 29 -4.33 5.62 -8.87
N SER A 30 -4.69 4.52 -9.54
CA SER A 30 -5.59 4.48 -10.69
C SER A 30 -6.97 5.01 -10.34
N TRP A 31 -7.49 4.69 -9.14
CA TRP A 31 -8.77 5.24 -8.69
C TRP A 31 -8.77 6.76 -8.59
N ARG A 32 -7.67 7.37 -8.12
CA ARG A 32 -7.54 8.83 -8.11
C ARG A 32 -7.61 9.41 -9.53
N ILE A 33 -6.86 8.83 -10.47
CA ILE A 33 -6.86 9.25 -11.89
C ILE A 33 -8.26 9.12 -12.49
N LEU A 34 -8.93 7.99 -12.27
CA LEU A 34 -10.27 7.73 -12.80
C LEU A 34 -11.31 8.69 -12.24
N ILE A 35 -11.27 8.98 -10.93
CA ILE A 35 -12.21 9.92 -10.30
C ILE A 35 -12.00 11.34 -10.83
N GLU A 36 -10.74 11.79 -10.92
CA GLU A 36 -10.40 13.11 -11.50
C GLU A 36 -10.88 13.25 -12.96
N ASP A 37 -10.66 12.22 -13.78
CA ASP A 37 -11.05 12.23 -15.20
C ASP A 37 -12.58 12.13 -15.37
N ILE A 38 -13.27 11.34 -14.54
CA ILE A 38 -14.74 11.26 -14.51
C ILE A 38 -15.33 12.62 -14.13
N GLU A 39 -14.83 13.27 -13.08
CA GLU A 39 -15.29 14.59 -12.66
C GLU A 39 -15.07 15.64 -13.76
N THR A 40 -13.89 15.62 -14.40
CA THR A 40 -13.55 16.52 -15.51
C THR A 40 -14.48 16.33 -16.70
N ALA A 41 -14.64 15.09 -17.17
CA ALA A 41 -15.49 14.77 -18.31
C ALA A 41 -16.96 15.09 -18.04
N TYR A 42 -17.43 14.82 -16.81
CA TYR A 42 -18.80 15.11 -16.40
C TYR A 42 -19.09 16.62 -16.42
N ASN A 43 -18.20 17.44 -15.85
CA ASN A 43 -18.35 18.89 -15.85
C ASN A 43 -18.28 19.51 -17.26
N GLN A 44 -17.40 19.00 -18.13
CA GLN A 44 -17.34 19.41 -19.54
C GLN A 44 -18.64 19.07 -20.28
N ALA A 45 -19.17 17.86 -20.09
CA ALA A 45 -20.42 17.43 -20.70
C ALA A 45 -21.62 18.27 -20.22
N LEU A 46 -21.72 18.56 -18.91
CA LEU A 46 -22.73 19.44 -18.34
C LEU A 46 -22.67 20.86 -18.93
N SER A 47 -21.47 21.34 -19.24
CA SER A 47 -21.25 22.67 -19.81
C SER A 47 -21.42 22.71 -21.34
N GLY A 48 -21.81 21.59 -21.98
CA GLY A 48 -21.92 21.48 -23.43
C GLY A 48 -20.57 21.57 -24.17
N GLN A 49 -19.46 21.37 -23.47
CA GLN A 49 -18.12 21.40 -24.05
C GLN A 49 -17.74 20.01 -24.58
N ALA A 50 -16.88 19.96 -25.59
CA ALA A 50 -16.28 18.71 -26.02
C ALA A 50 -15.39 18.14 -24.89
N ILE A 51 -15.54 16.85 -24.59
CA ILE A 51 -14.74 16.20 -23.55
C ILE A 51 -13.27 16.15 -23.99
N LYS A 52 -12.40 16.74 -23.18
CA LYS A 52 -10.95 16.74 -23.35
C LYS A 52 -10.28 16.44 -22.02
N LEU A 53 -9.66 15.27 -21.94
CA LEU A 53 -8.88 14.81 -20.81
C LEU A 53 -7.39 15.19 -20.96
N PRO A 54 -6.59 15.12 -19.89
CA PRO A 54 -5.13 15.27 -19.98
C PRO A 54 -4.50 14.28 -20.97
N GLU A 55 -3.34 14.65 -21.51
CA GLU A 55 -2.57 13.77 -22.40
C GLU A 55 -2.21 12.46 -21.72
N LYS A 56 -2.11 11.39 -22.54
CA LYS A 56 -1.73 10.08 -22.04
C LYS A 56 -0.29 10.09 -21.54
N THR A 57 -0.08 9.37 -20.44
CA THR A 57 1.23 8.92 -19.99
C THR A 57 1.55 7.56 -20.62
N ASP A 58 2.72 6.98 -20.34
CA ASP A 58 3.13 5.71 -20.94
C ASP A 58 2.11 4.61 -20.65
N SER A 59 1.92 3.74 -21.64
CA SER A 59 0.97 2.64 -21.51
C SER A 59 1.44 1.59 -20.49
N PHE A 60 0.49 0.91 -19.85
CA PHE A 60 0.79 -0.24 -18.97
C PHE A 60 1.57 -1.33 -19.71
N LYS A 61 1.31 -1.53 -21.01
CA LYS A 61 2.07 -2.44 -21.86
C LYS A 61 3.55 -2.04 -21.92
N HIS A 62 3.83 -0.77 -22.20
CA HIS A 62 5.20 -0.27 -22.27
C HIS A 62 5.93 -0.44 -20.94
N TRP A 63 5.25 -0.13 -19.82
CA TRP A 63 5.76 -0.40 -18.48
C TRP A 63 6.11 -1.86 -18.26
N ALA A 64 5.21 -2.80 -18.60
CA ALA A 64 5.44 -4.23 -18.43
C ALA A 64 6.63 -4.73 -19.27
N GLU A 65 6.81 -4.21 -20.49
CA GLU A 65 7.96 -4.53 -21.35
C GLU A 65 9.28 -4.02 -20.75
N LYS A 66 9.27 -2.82 -20.17
CA LYS A 66 10.43 -2.24 -19.47
C LYS A 66 10.76 -3.02 -18.20
N ILE A 67 9.75 -3.40 -17.39
CA ILE A 67 9.94 -4.23 -16.19
C ILE A 67 10.51 -5.60 -16.54
N ARG A 68 10.02 -6.25 -17.60
CA ARG A 68 10.60 -7.50 -18.08
C ARG A 68 12.08 -7.36 -18.44
N SER A 69 12.46 -6.24 -19.06
CA SER A 69 13.86 -5.97 -19.38
C SER A 69 14.70 -5.65 -18.13
N TYR A 70 14.09 -5.03 -17.12
CA TYR A 70 14.71 -4.74 -15.82
C TYR A 70 15.01 -6.00 -15.01
N ALA A 71 14.22 -7.06 -15.17
CA ALA A 71 14.43 -8.34 -14.50
C ALA A 71 15.84 -8.92 -14.74
N ASP A 72 16.38 -8.74 -15.94
CA ASP A 72 17.72 -9.21 -16.32
C ASP A 72 18.83 -8.19 -15.99
N SER A 73 18.48 -7.04 -15.39
CA SER A 73 19.44 -5.96 -15.16
C SER A 73 20.39 -6.25 -13.99
N ARG A 74 21.63 -5.79 -14.10
CA ARG A 74 22.62 -5.88 -13.01
C ARG A 74 22.12 -5.21 -11.72
N LYS A 75 21.41 -4.08 -11.84
CA LYS A 75 20.88 -3.32 -10.70
C LYS A 75 19.94 -4.18 -9.85
N LEU A 76 19.04 -4.94 -10.48
CA LEU A 76 18.15 -5.84 -9.75
C LEU A 76 18.92 -7.02 -9.11
N HIS A 77 19.89 -7.59 -9.82
CA HIS A 77 20.73 -8.68 -9.29
C HIS A 77 21.54 -8.26 -8.04
N GLU A 78 21.90 -6.99 -7.93
CA GLU A 78 22.59 -6.46 -6.73
C GLU A 78 21.67 -6.48 -5.48
N GLU A 79 20.35 -6.53 -5.65
CA GLU A 79 19.38 -6.64 -4.54
C GLU A 79 19.22 -8.09 -4.02
N THR A 80 19.65 -9.10 -4.78
CA THR A 80 19.42 -10.52 -4.45
C THR A 80 19.95 -10.89 -3.05
N ALA A 81 21.13 -10.40 -2.69
CA ALA A 81 21.73 -10.67 -1.39
C ALA A 81 20.87 -10.12 -0.23
N TYR A 82 20.29 -8.93 -0.42
CA TYR A 82 19.37 -8.33 0.56
C TYR A 82 18.12 -9.19 0.73
N TRP A 83 17.49 -9.60 -0.37
CA TRP A 83 16.25 -10.37 -0.33
C TRP A 83 16.44 -11.78 0.24
N LEU A 84 17.55 -12.45 -0.07
CA LEU A 84 17.89 -13.75 0.52
C LEU A 84 18.10 -13.64 2.04
N ALA A 85 18.78 -12.59 2.51
CA ALA A 85 18.94 -12.33 3.94
C ALA A 85 17.59 -12.04 4.62
N ALA A 86 16.74 -11.23 3.98
CA ALA A 86 15.42 -10.90 4.49
C ALA A 86 14.49 -12.12 4.62
N GLN A 87 14.58 -13.09 3.69
CA GLN A 87 13.83 -14.36 3.77
C GLN A 87 14.39 -15.30 4.84
N SER A 88 15.71 -15.34 5.01
CA SER A 88 16.39 -16.25 5.95
C SER A 88 16.24 -15.85 7.42
N ASP A 89 15.89 -14.59 7.71
CA ASP A 89 15.63 -14.14 9.08
C ASP A 89 14.47 -14.94 9.70
N SER A 90 14.66 -15.57 10.85
CA SER A 90 13.60 -16.37 11.46
C SER A 90 12.63 -15.47 12.21
N CYS A 91 11.32 -15.64 11.98
CA CYS A 91 10.27 -15.03 12.77
C CYS A 91 9.39 -16.13 13.39
N PRO A 92 8.93 -15.96 14.64
CA PRO A 92 7.96 -16.87 15.22
C PRO A 92 6.65 -16.82 14.41
N LYS A 93 5.96 -17.96 14.36
CA LYS A 93 4.60 -18.00 13.81
C LYS A 93 3.68 -17.15 14.68
N LEU A 94 2.77 -16.42 14.05
CA LEU A 94 1.75 -15.69 14.80
C LEU A 94 0.81 -16.70 15.48
N PRO A 95 0.43 -16.46 16.75
CA PRO A 95 -0.50 -17.34 17.45
C PRO A 95 -1.86 -17.29 16.76
N GLN A 96 -2.56 -18.42 16.78
CA GLN A 96 -3.92 -18.56 16.28
C GLN A 96 -4.76 -19.16 17.40
N ASP A 97 -6.00 -18.66 17.54
CA ASP A 97 -6.94 -19.19 18.54
C ASP A 97 -7.37 -20.62 18.20
N PHE A 98 -7.41 -20.95 16.90
CA PHE A 98 -7.84 -22.24 16.37
C PHE A 98 -6.94 -22.67 15.21
N GLU A 99 -6.69 -23.98 15.10
CA GLU A 99 -6.11 -24.55 13.89
C GLU A 99 -7.10 -24.44 12.72
N SER A 100 -6.62 -24.01 11.56
CA SER A 100 -7.42 -23.91 10.34
C SER A 100 -6.76 -24.65 9.20
N LEU A 101 -7.53 -25.48 8.50
CA LEU A 101 -7.11 -26.19 7.28
C LEU A 101 -7.34 -25.38 6.00
N GLY A 102 -7.90 -24.17 6.11
CA GLY A 102 -8.16 -23.29 4.99
C GLY A 102 -9.05 -22.11 5.37
N ASN A 103 -8.66 -20.91 4.93
CA ASN A 103 -9.40 -19.67 5.20
C ASN A 103 -10.06 -19.20 3.90
N LEU A 104 -11.39 -19.06 3.91
CA LEU A 104 -12.16 -18.53 2.78
C LEU A 104 -12.57 -17.07 3.05
N VAL A 105 -12.73 -16.28 1.98
CA VAL A 105 -13.13 -14.87 2.09
C VAL A 105 -14.47 -14.70 2.82
N LYS A 106 -15.43 -15.61 2.62
CA LYS A 106 -16.74 -15.57 3.30
C LYS A 106 -16.66 -15.66 4.83
N ASP A 107 -15.57 -16.24 5.35
CA ASP A 107 -15.33 -16.44 6.78
C ASP A 107 -14.55 -15.26 7.39
N SER A 108 -14.04 -14.35 6.56
CA SER A 108 -13.34 -13.15 7.02
C SER A 108 -14.28 -12.16 7.71
N ARG A 109 -13.75 -11.44 8.70
CA ARG A 109 -14.42 -10.33 9.37
C ARG A 109 -13.46 -9.15 9.46
N ILE A 110 -14.00 -7.95 9.32
CA ILE A 110 -13.23 -6.71 9.41
C ILE A 110 -13.60 -6.01 10.72
N ILE A 111 -12.58 -5.73 11.54
CA ILE A 111 -12.71 -4.88 12.73
C ILE A 111 -12.06 -3.55 12.41
N THR A 112 -12.83 -2.46 12.50
CA THR A 112 -12.35 -1.11 12.19
C THR A 112 -12.31 -0.26 13.46
N ARG A 113 -11.22 0.49 13.60
CA ARG A 113 -11.08 1.61 14.53
C ARG A 113 -10.66 2.84 13.73
N ARG A 114 -11.11 4.01 14.18
CA ARG A 114 -10.83 5.29 13.53
C ARG A 114 -10.35 6.26 14.59
N LEU A 115 -9.33 7.03 14.25
CA LEU A 115 -8.99 8.24 14.98
C LEU A 115 -10.06 9.30 14.68
N SER A 116 -10.33 10.17 15.65
CA SER A 116 -11.12 11.37 15.44
C SER A 116 -10.43 12.29 14.42
N ARG A 117 -11.18 13.26 13.89
CA ARG A 117 -10.61 14.28 12.99
C ARG A 117 -9.44 15.01 13.65
N GLN A 118 -9.57 15.36 14.93
CA GLN A 118 -8.54 16.07 15.68
C GLN A 118 -7.28 15.21 15.82
N GLU A 119 -7.39 13.97 16.31
CA GLU A 119 -6.25 13.05 16.43
C GLU A 119 -5.58 12.78 15.08
N THR A 120 -6.36 12.70 14.00
CA THR A 120 -5.81 12.53 12.64
C THR A 120 -5.04 13.77 12.21
N GLN A 121 -5.54 14.98 12.50
CA GLN A 121 -4.84 16.22 12.18
C GLN A 121 -3.55 16.37 13.00
N GLU A 122 -3.59 16.03 14.29
CA GLU A 122 -2.41 16.00 15.16
C GLU A 122 -1.38 15.00 14.64
N LEU A 123 -1.80 13.80 14.24
CA LEU A 123 -0.91 12.79 13.66
C LEU A 123 -0.26 13.27 12.35
N LEU A 124 -1.04 13.88 11.45
CA LEU A 124 -0.52 14.38 10.18
C LEU A 124 0.33 15.66 10.33
N GLY A 125 0.07 16.48 11.34
CA GLY A 125 0.81 17.71 11.61
C GLY A 125 2.05 17.52 12.50
N SER A 126 2.13 16.41 13.24
CA SER A 126 3.25 16.10 14.15
C SER A 126 4.40 15.33 13.50
N THR A 127 4.26 14.92 12.24
CA THR A 127 5.39 14.37 11.49
C THR A 127 6.41 15.47 11.25
N ALA A 128 7.53 15.43 11.97
CA ALA A 128 8.69 16.26 11.63
C ALA A 128 9.11 16.01 10.17
N ASP A 129 9.75 16.98 9.50
CA ASP A 129 10.17 16.90 8.08
C ASP A 129 10.99 15.63 7.73
N THR A 130 11.53 14.94 8.73
CA THR A 130 12.35 13.74 8.58
C THR A 130 11.63 12.42 8.92
N MET A 131 10.33 12.48 9.22
CA MET A 131 9.49 11.33 9.57
C MET A 131 8.32 11.20 8.59
N THR A 132 8.01 9.97 8.22
CA THR A 132 6.83 9.65 7.42
C THR A 132 5.71 9.11 8.31
N ILE A 133 4.47 9.17 7.82
CA ILE A 133 3.34 8.52 8.49
C ILE A 133 3.56 7.01 8.65
N ASN A 134 4.25 6.38 7.70
CA ASN A 134 4.56 4.95 7.77
C ASN A 134 5.52 4.64 8.91
N ASP A 135 6.48 5.51 9.23
CA ASP A 135 7.40 5.32 10.37
C ASP A 135 6.59 5.19 11.67
N ILE A 136 5.56 6.05 11.83
CA ILE A 136 4.71 6.08 13.02
C ILE A 136 3.78 4.85 13.06
N LEU A 137 3.06 4.58 11.95
CA LEU A 137 2.10 3.48 11.87
C LEU A 137 2.77 2.12 12.04
N LEU A 138 3.94 1.91 11.42
CA LEU A 138 4.70 0.66 11.57
C LEU A 138 5.29 0.53 12.97
N THR A 139 5.70 1.63 13.61
CA THR A 139 6.13 1.58 15.03
C THR A 139 4.97 1.20 15.94
N ALA A 140 3.78 1.79 15.74
CA ALA A 140 2.58 1.42 16.48
C ALA A 140 2.24 -0.07 16.28
N LEU A 141 2.26 -0.54 15.03
CA LEU A 141 2.04 -1.94 14.70
C LEU A 141 3.05 -2.87 15.38
N ALA A 142 4.34 -2.53 15.35
CA ALA A 142 5.41 -3.31 15.99
C ALA A 142 5.20 -3.44 17.50
N ARG A 143 4.79 -2.33 18.16
CA ARG A 143 4.47 -2.31 19.59
C ARG A 143 3.25 -3.17 19.91
N THR A 144 2.18 -3.05 19.12
CA THR A 144 0.97 -3.85 19.29
C THR A 144 1.25 -5.34 19.12
N LEU A 145 2.02 -5.72 18.10
CA LEU A 145 2.38 -7.11 17.85
C LEU A 145 3.25 -7.69 18.97
N LYS A 146 4.25 -6.93 19.44
CA LYS A 146 5.06 -7.33 20.61
C LYS A 146 4.21 -7.54 21.86
N GLN A 147 3.26 -6.64 22.11
CA GLN A 147 2.35 -6.78 23.25
C GLN A 147 1.42 -7.99 23.11
N TRP A 148 0.97 -8.29 21.90
CA TRP A 148 -0.01 -9.33 21.62
C TRP A 148 0.57 -10.75 21.61
N HIS A 149 1.71 -10.99 20.92
CA HIS A 149 2.31 -12.32 20.79
C HIS A 149 3.65 -12.49 21.52
N GLY A 150 4.15 -11.44 22.17
CA GLY A 150 5.34 -11.48 23.02
C GLY A 150 6.68 -11.34 22.29
N SER A 151 6.74 -11.52 20.97
CA SER A 151 7.98 -11.36 20.20
C SER A 151 8.17 -9.94 19.68
N ASN A 152 9.40 -9.43 19.76
CA ASN A 152 9.77 -8.13 19.19
C ASN A 152 9.98 -8.16 17.67
N LYS A 153 9.92 -9.33 17.03
CA LYS A 153 10.02 -9.51 15.59
C LYS A 153 8.73 -10.08 15.02
N THR A 154 8.26 -9.50 13.92
CA THR A 154 7.16 -10.03 13.11
C THR A 154 7.46 -9.82 11.64
N ARG A 155 7.30 -10.87 10.81
CA ARG A 155 7.36 -10.70 9.36
C ARG A 155 5.99 -10.24 8.85
N ILE A 156 5.99 -9.15 8.11
CA ILE A 156 4.80 -8.59 7.46
C ILE A 156 5.03 -8.49 5.95
N MET A 157 3.94 -8.52 5.19
CA MET A 157 3.97 -8.11 3.79
C MET A 157 3.70 -6.62 3.72
N MET A 158 4.60 -5.90 3.06
CA MET A 158 4.45 -4.48 2.77
C MET A 158 3.90 -4.34 1.35
N GLU A 159 3.02 -3.35 1.17
CA GLU A 159 2.55 -2.93 -0.15
C GLU A 159 3.12 -1.55 -0.48
N GLY A 160 3.61 -1.41 -1.72
CA GLY A 160 4.01 -0.14 -2.30
C GLY A 160 3.16 0.17 -3.53
N HIS A 161 3.16 1.43 -3.98
CA HIS A 161 2.44 1.79 -5.21
C HIS A 161 3.07 1.17 -6.46
N GLY A 162 4.35 0.75 -6.40
CA GLY A 162 5.09 0.10 -7.48
C GLY A 162 5.26 0.95 -8.75
N ARG A 163 5.30 2.27 -8.54
CA ARG A 163 5.51 3.31 -9.57
C ARG A 163 6.81 4.05 -9.29
N GLU A 164 7.85 3.27 -9.02
CA GLU A 164 9.18 3.78 -8.72
C GLU A 164 9.83 4.35 -9.98
N SER A 165 10.65 5.40 -9.81
CA SER A 165 11.44 5.97 -10.91
C SER A 165 12.61 5.04 -11.27
N LEU A 166 12.30 3.92 -11.92
CA LEU A 166 13.28 2.92 -12.36
C LEU A 166 13.96 3.30 -13.67
N PHE A 167 13.29 4.09 -14.51
CA PHE A 167 13.74 4.48 -15.85
C PHE A 167 13.53 5.98 -16.03
N ASP A 168 14.54 6.67 -16.58
CA ASP A 168 14.45 8.12 -16.84
C ASP A 168 13.49 8.45 -17.98
N ASP A 169 13.21 7.49 -18.88
CA ASP A 169 12.41 7.66 -20.07
C ASP A 169 10.96 7.15 -19.94
N VAL A 170 10.52 6.81 -18.73
CA VAL A 170 9.17 6.29 -18.48
C VAL A 170 8.39 7.17 -17.51
N ASN A 171 7.22 7.62 -17.94
CA ASN A 171 6.26 8.34 -17.14
C ASN A 171 4.96 7.54 -17.03
N ILE A 172 4.67 7.01 -15.84
CA ILE A 172 3.43 6.30 -15.51
C ILE A 172 2.57 7.05 -14.48
N GLY A 173 2.77 8.37 -14.34
CA GLY A 173 2.11 9.19 -13.32
C GLY A 173 0.58 9.27 -13.46
N ARG A 174 0.05 9.04 -14.66
CA ARG A 174 -1.40 9.00 -14.94
C ARG A 174 -1.85 7.70 -15.63
N THR A 175 -1.07 6.62 -15.52
CA THR A 175 -1.40 5.35 -16.16
C THR A 175 -2.31 4.50 -15.27
N VAL A 176 -3.49 4.14 -15.75
CA VAL A 176 -4.38 3.19 -15.05
C VAL A 176 -3.87 1.76 -15.25
N GLY A 177 -3.80 0.99 -14.17
CA GLY A 177 -3.33 -0.39 -14.16
C GLY A 177 -3.08 -0.89 -12.74
N TRP A 178 -2.72 -2.17 -12.59
CA TRP A 178 -2.29 -2.71 -11.30
C TRP A 178 -0.77 -2.66 -11.19
N PHE A 179 -0.24 -1.66 -10.49
CA PHE A 179 1.21 -1.48 -10.31
C PHE A 179 1.73 -1.94 -8.95
N THR A 180 0.85 -2.31 -8.01
CA THR A 180 1.20 -2.62 -6.63
C THR A 180 2.36 -3.59 -6.51
N SER A 181 3.41 -3.17 -5.81
CA SER A 181 4.53 -4.04 -5.41
C SER A 181 4.27 -4.60 -4.02
N ILE A 182 4.58 -5.88 -3.81
CA ILE A 182 4.44 -6.54 -2.51
C ILE A 182 5.76 -7.19 -2.14
N TYR A 183 6.26 -6.93 -0.93
CA TYR A 183 7.54 -7.48 -0.47
C TYR A 183 7.53 -7.77 1.04
N PRO A 184 8.28 -8.77 1.51
CA PRO A 184 8.36 -9.09 2.93
C PRO A 184 9.28 -8.10 3.64
N MET A 185 8.91 -7.75 4.88
CA MET A 185 9.76 -6.99 5.78
C MET A 185 9.69 -7.62 7.18
N THR A 186 10.84 -7.84 7.81
CA THR A 186 10.85 -8.15 9.25
C THR A 186 10.72 -6.86 10.05
N LEU A 187 9.54 -6.63 10.60
CA LEU A 187 9.27 -5.56 11.53
C LEU A 187 9.86 -5.91 12.89
N THR A 188 10.94 -5.23 13.27
CA THR A 188 11.63 -5.43 14.55
C THR A 188 11.47 -4.20 15.44
N LEU A 189 10.94 -4.37 16.64
CA LEU A 189 10.87 -3.30 17.63
C LEU A 189 12.20 -3.22 18.41
N ALA A 190 12.81 -2.03 18.44
CA ALA A 190 14.01 -1.76 19.23
C ALA A 190 13.77 -2.03 20.72
N ASN A 191 14.77 -2.58 21.41
CA ASN A 191 14.70 -2.89 22.84
C ASN A 191 14.98 -1.65 23.71
N THR A 192 14.11 -0.66 23.59
CA THR A 192 14.14 0.62 24.29
C THR A 192 12.71 1.02 24.68
N SER A 193 12.56 1.78 25.75
CA SER A 193 11.27 2.37 26.14
C SER A 193 10.99 3.69 25.42
N ASP A 194 12.01 4.32 24.83
CA ASP A 194 11.88 5.57 24.08
C ASP A 194 11.17 5.34 22.74
N ILE A 195 9.98 5.93 22.59
CA ILE A 195 9.18 5.85 21.35
C ILE A 195 9.91 6.53 20.18
N GLY A 196 10.56 7.66 20.42
CA GLY A 196 11.30 8.37 19.39
C GLY A 196 12.47 7.54 18.85
N GLU A 197 13.14 6.78 19.71
CA GLU A 197 14.19 5.84 19.31
C GLU A 197 13.62 4.66 18.51
N GLN A 198 12.46 4.12 18.91
CA GLN A 198 11.77 3.08 18.14
C GLN A 198 11.36 3.56 16.74
N ILE A 199 10.81 4.77 16.63
CA ILE A 199 10.45 5.38 15.34
C ILE A 199 11.68 5.53 14.45
N ARG A 200 12.78 6.08 15.00
CA ARG A 200 14.04 6.19 14.26
C ARG A 200 14.53 4.83 13.78
N TYR A 201 14.47 3.80 14.62
CA TYR A 201 14.89 2.46 14.27
C TYR A 201 14.06 1.87 13.10
N ILE A 202 12.73 1.97 13.16
CA ILE A 202 11.84 1.51 12.07
C ILE A 202 12.13 2.26 10.77
N ARG A 203 12.32 3.58 10.83
CA ARG A 203 12.69 4.39 9.67
C ARG A 203 14.00 3.92 9.03
N GLU A 204 15.02 3.61 9.84
CA GLU A 204 16.28 3.07 9.31
C GLU A 204 16.14 1.65 8.74
N LEU A 205 15.18 0.85 9.23
CA LEU A 205 14.83 -0.42 8.57
C LEU A 205 14.21 -0.17 7.19
N LEU A 206 13.28 0.79 7.08
CA LEU A 206 12.62 1.13 5.83
C LEU A 206 13.63 1.64 4.78
N LYS A 207 14.56 2.51 5.17
CA LYS A 207 15.60 3.04 4.28
C LYS A 207 16.55 1.97 3.72
N LYS A 208 16.68 0.82 4.38
CA LYS A 208 17.51 -0.30 3.91
C LYS A 208 16.84 -1.10 2.80
N ILE A 209 15.53 -0.92 2.58
CA ILE A 209 14.80 -1.62 1.54
C ILE A 209 15.23 -1.04 0.18
N PRO A 210 15.81 -1.85 -0.72
CA PRO A 210 16.21 -1.35 -2.03
C PRO A 210 14.98 -0.99 -2.86
N SER A 211 15.04 0.16 -3.54
CA SER A 211 14.02 0.61 -4.49
C SER A 211 12.58 0.47 -3.98
N ASN A 212 12.33 0.78 -2.70
CA ASN A 212 11.02 0.67 -2.04
C ASN A 212 10.35 -0.71 -2.20
N GLY A 213 11.15 -1.75 -2.41
CA GLY A 213 10.74 -3.15 -2.46
C GLY A 213 10.17 -3.63 -3.79
N ILE A 214 10.17 -2.79 -4.83
CA ILE A 214 9.64 -3.17 -6.15
C ILE A 214 10.37 -4.37 -6.77
N GLY A 215 11.68 -4.51 -6.49
CA GLY A 215 12.50 -5.58 -7.03
C GLY A 215 12.22 -6.97 -6.48
N TYR A 216 11.51 -7.11 -5.35
CA TYR A 216 11.30 -8.43 -4.74
C TYR A 216 10.45 -9.38 -5.59
N ALA A 217 9.47 -8.84 -6.34
CA ALA A 217 8.49 -9.61 -7.08
C ALA A 217 8.73 -9.62 -8.61
N ILE A 218 9.85 -9.06 -9.06
CA ILE A 218 10.31 -9.05 -10.46
C ILE A 218 11.25 -10.24 -10.66
#